data_AF-A0A3N6P7U3-F1
#
_entry.id   AF-A0A3N6P7U3-F1
#
_cell.length_a   1.000
_cell.length_b   1.000
_cell.length_c   1.000
_cell.angle_alpha   90.00
_cell.angle_beta   90.00
_cell.angle_gamma   90.00
#
_symmetry.space_group_name_H-M   'P 1'
#
loop_
_entity.id
_entity.type
_entity.pdbx_description
1 polymer ?
#
loop_
_entity_poly.entity_id
_entity_poly.type
_entity_poly.pdbx_seq_one_letter_code
_entity_poly.pdbx_strand_id
1 'polypeptide(L)'
;MNFTISLLSHSIKCKKEVVKPAGEWNSVRIRIKNGKSSFWLNGVKVVKFEMFTPEWNAMIADSKFKNWEGFGQSRKGRICLQDHSDTVWYRNIKIKRL
;
A
#
# COMPACT_ATOMS: atom_id res chain seq x y z
N MET A 1 12.99 5.23 -10.73
CA MET A 1 12.64 4.24 -9.69
C MET A 1 11.43 4.77 -8.91
N ASN A 2 10.23 4.31 -9.26
CA ASN A 2 8.98 4.82 -8.70
C ASN A 2 8.59 3.98 -7.48
N PHE A 3 8.58 4.60 -6.29
CA PHE A 3 8.02 3.99 -5.07
C PHE A 3 6.51 3.77 -5.26
N THR A 4 6.17 2.61 -5.82
CA THR A 4 4.78 2.19 -5.98
C THR A 4 4.40 1.39 -4.74
N ILE A 5 3.42 1.86 -3.98
CA ILE A 5 2.78 1.05 -2.94
C ILE A 5 2.03 -0.07 -3.69
N SER A 6 2.71 -1.20 -3.88
CA SER A 6 2.38 -2.30 -4.80
C SER A 6 1.03 -2.97 -4.51
N LEU A 7 0.46 -2.77 -3.31
CA LEU A 7 -0.73 -3.50 -2.92
C LEU A 7 -1.95 -3.20 -3.79
N LEU A 8 -2.08 -2.00 -4.39
CA LEU A 8 -3.33 -1.60 -5.07
C LEU A 8 -3.16 -0.59 -6.22
N SER A 9 -1.95 -0.31 -6.71
CA SER A 9 -1.74 0.74 -7.74
C SER A 9 -2.56 0.53 -9.03
N HIS A 10 -2.97 -0.71 -9.30
CA HIS A 10 -3.81 -1.04 -10.45
C HIS A 10 -5.29 -0.67 -10.27
N SER A 11 -5.81 -0.68 -9.03
CA SER A 11 -7.24 -0.48 -8.74
C SER A 11 -7.54 0.78 -7.93
N ILE A 12 -6.55 1.32 -7.20
CA ILE A 12 -6.68 2.54 -6.40
C ILE A 12 -5.57 3.52 -6.78
N LYS A 13 -5.94 4.51 -7.58
CA LYS A 13 -5.01 5.55 -8.06
C LYS A 13 -4.69 6.56 -6.95
N CYS A 14 -3.43 6.98 -6.87
CA CYS A 14 -3.03 8.12 -6.06
C CYS A 14 -3.67 9.40 -6.63
N LYS A 15 -4.32 10.19 -5.77
CA LYS A 15 -4.96 11.45 -6.20
C LYS A 15 -3.95 12.58 -6.47
N LYS A 16 -2.74 12.48 -5.94
CA LYS A 16 -1.70 13.50 -6.06
C LYS A 16 -0.33 12.86 -6.17
N GLU A 17 0.43 13.28 -7.16
CA GLU A 17 1.83 12.90 -7.31
C GLU A 17 2.69 13.82 -6.44
N VAL A 18 3.30 13.24 -5.41
CA VAL A 18 4.12 13.93 -4.42
C VAL A 18 5.43 13.20 -4.19
N VAL A 19 5.78 12.29 -5.11
CA VAL A 19 7.00 11.48 -5.06
C VAL A 19 8.20 12.38 -5.38
N LYS A 20 9.27 12.18 -4.62
CA LYS A 20 10.54 12.84 -4.89
C LYS A 20 11.36 12.08 -5.94
N PRO A 21 12.30 12.73 -6.63
CA PRO A 21 13.22 12.08 -7.56
C PRO A 21 13.96 10.88 -6.95
N ALA A 22 14.45 9.98 -7.82
CA ALA A 22 15.28 8.86 -7.40
C ALA A 22 16.56 9.34 -6.70
N GLY A 23 16.97 8.66 -5.64
CA GLY A 23 18.08 9.09 -4.77
C GLY A 23 17.64 9.96 -3.58
N GLU A 24 16.43 10.51 -3.59
CA GLU A 24 15.88 11.25 -2.46
C GLU A 24 15.04 10.37 -1.51
N TRP A 25 15.12 10.70 -0.22
CA TRP A 25 14.31 10.05 0.80
C TRP A 25 12.84 10.46 0.71
N ASN A 26 11.99 9.47 0.48
CA ASN A 26 10.54 9.58 0.62
C ASN A 26 10.09 9.07 2.01
N SER A 27 9.06 9.71 2.57
CA SER A 27 8.44 9.28 3.82
C SER A 27 7.07 8.65 3.56
N VAL A 28 6.90 7.39 3.94
CA VAL A 28 5.64 6.66 3.80
C VAL A 28 5.02 6.43 5.18
N ARG A 29 3.71 6.66 5.30
CA ARG A 29 2.93 6.24 6.47
C ARG A 29 1.76 5.39 6.00
N ILE A 30 1.55 4.27 6.66
CA ILE A 30 0.41 3.38 6.44
C ILE A 30 -0.35 3.27 7.76
N ARG A 31 -1.67 3.46 7.73
CA ARG A 31 -2.55 3.25 8.87
C ARG A 31 -3.71 2.38 8.46
N ILE A 32 -3.91 1.29 9.19
CA ILE A 32 -5.02 0.36 9.01
C ILE A 32 -5.67 0.18 10.38
N LYS A 33 -6.94 0.54 10.52
CA LYS A 33 -7.72 0.34 11.75
C LYS A 33 -9.10 -0.20 11.39
N ASN A 34 -9.41 -1.42 11.83
CA ASN A 34 -10.69 -2.09 11.56
C ASN A 34 -11.09 -2.08 10.07
N GLY A 35 -10.14 -2.41 9.17
CA GLY A 35 -10.37 -2.40 7.72
C GLY A 35 -10.27 -1.01 7.06
N LYS A 36 -10.39 0.09 7.82
CA LYS A 36 -10.19 1.45 7.28
C LYS A 36 -8.71 1.72 7.06
N SER A 37 -8.34 1.83 5.79
CA SER A 37 -6.97 1.95 5.34
C SER A 37 -6.70 3.33 4.75
N SER A 38 -5.55 3.90 5.11
CA SER A 38 -5.09 5.18 4.57
C SER A 38 -3.58 5.19 4.44
N PHE A 39 -3.10 5.65 3.29
CA PHE A 39 -1.67 5.79 3.02
C PHE A 39 -1.32 7.25 2.81
N TRP A 40 -0.15 7.65 3.31
CA TRP A 40 0.43 8.95 3.09
C TRP A 40 1.82 8.79 2.48
N LEU A 41 2.12 9.68 1.54
CA LEU A 41 3.45 9.86 0.96
C LEU A 41 3.85 11.31 1.16
N ASN A 42 5.04 11.54 1.74
CA ASN A 42 5.60 12.87 2.01
C ASN A 42 4.59 13.81 2.71
N GLY A 43 3.87 13.28 3.71
CA GLY A 43 2.87 14.01 4.50
C GLY A 43 1.48 14.14 3.86
N VAL A 44 1.35 13.91 2.56
CA VAL A 44 0.08 14.01 1.84
C VAL A 44 -0.64 12.67 1.82
N LYS A 45 -1.94 12.68 2.13
CA LYS A 45 -2.78 11.47 2.02
C LYS A 45 -3.02 11.18 0.53
N VAL A 46 -2.51 10.05 0.06
CA VAL A 46 -2.57 9.70 -1.37
C VAL A 46 -3.66 8.67 -1.68
N VAL A 47 -3.96 7.81 -0.71
CA VAL A 47 -4.90 6.68 -0.86
C VAL A 47 -5.75 6.52 0.41
N LYS A 48 -7.04 6.23 0.23
CA LYS A 48 -7.99 5.85 1.28
C LYS A 48 -8.95 4.81 0.73
N PHE A 49 -9.15 3.72 1.45
CA PHE A 49 -10.09 2.65 1.10
C PHE A 49 -10.50 1.88 2.35
N GLU A 50 -11.51 1.04 2.20
CA GLU A 50 -11.98 0.14 3.25
C GLU A 50 -11.85 -1.30 2.75
N MET A 51 -11.25 -2.15 3.59
CA MET A 51 -11.09 -3.57 3.32
C MET A 51 -12.24 -4.36 3.92
N PHE A 52 -12.45 -5.57 3.41
CA PHE A 52 -13.46 -6.51 3.91
C PHE A 52 -14.91 -6.05 3.71
N THR A 53 -15.14 -5.22 2.69
CA THR A 53 -16.47 -4.82 2.23
C THR A 53 -16.83 -5.55 0.92
N PRO A 54 -18.10 -5.56 0.50
CA PRO A 54 -18.48 -6.09 -0.81
C PRO A 54 -17.71 -5.43 -1.96
N GLU A 55 -17.46 -4.12 -1.88
CA GLU A 55 -16.71 -3.37 -2.89
C GLU A 55 -15.24 -3.81 -2.94
N TRP A 56 -14.63 -4.10 -1.79
CA TRP A 56 -13.29 -4.65 -1.71
C TRP A 56 -13.19 -6.02 -2.38
N ASN A 57 -14.16 -6.90 -2.12
CA ASN A 57 -14.21 -8.23 -2.72
C ASN A 57 -14.39 -8.16 -4.24
N ALA A 58 -15.29 -7.28 -4.71
CA ALA A 58 -15.49 -7.03 -6.14
C ALA A 58 -14.20 -6.52 -6.81
N MET A 59 -13.49 -5.60 -6.16
CA MET A 59 -12.21 -5.08 -6.66
C MET A 59 -11.14 -6.17 -6.75
N ILE A 60 -11.07 -7.10 -5.79
CA ILE A 60 -10.14 -8.25 -5.86
C ILE A 60 -10.49 -9.16 -7.03
N ALA A 61 -11.79 -9.46 -7.22
CA ALA A 61 -12.26 -10.33 -8.30
C ALA A 61 -11.94 -9.76 -9.70
N ASP A 62 -11.88 -8.44 -9.83
CA ASP A 62 -11.48 -7.75 -11.07
C ASP A 62 -9.96 -7.50 -11.19
N SER A 63 -9.18 -7.85 -10.16
CA SER A 63 -7.74 -7.60 -10.13
C SER A 63 -6.92 -8.72 -10.77
N LYS A 64 -5.64 -8.43 -11.06
CA LYS A 64 -4.65 -9.46 -11.45
C LYS A 64 -4.44 -10.57 -10.41
N PHE A 65 -4.93 -10.39 -9.18
CA PHE A 65 -4.82 -11.35 -8.08
C PHE A 65 -6.06 -12.23 -7.89
N LYS A 66 -7.05 -12.14 -8.79
CA LYS A 66 -8.33 -12.88 -8.68
C LYS A 66 -8.18 -14.39 -8.50
N ASN A 67 -7.08 -14.98 -8.99
CA ASN A 67 -6.79 -16.42 -8.89
C ASN A 67 -5.91 -16.79 -7.69
N TRP A 68 -5.55 -15.84 -6.82
CA TRP A 68 -4.71 -16.08 -5.65
C TRP A 68 -5.59 -16.35 -4.44
N GLU A 69 -5.66 -17.63 -4.03
CA GLU A 69 -6.48 -18.04 -2.90
C GLU A 69 -6.11 -17.27 -1.62
N GLY A 70 -7.12 -16.73 -0.95
CA GLY A 70 -6.95 -15.96 0.30
C GLY A 70 -6.35 -14.55 0.14
N PHE A 71 -6.06 -14.09 -1.08
CA PHE A 71 -5.51 -12.75 -1.30
C PHE A 71 -6.46 -11.66 -0.77
N GLY A 72 -5.94 -10.76 0.06
CA GLY A 72 -6.71 -9.64 0.61
C GLY A 72 -7.80 -10.01 1.62
N GLN A 73 -7.87 -11.26 2.07
CA GLN A 73 -8.89 -11.75 3.03
C GLN A 73 -8.38 -11.82 4.47
N SER A 74 -7.06 -11.95 4.68
CA SER A 74 -6.50 -12.03 6.04
C SER A 74 -6.55 -10.70 6.79
N ARG A 75 -6.94 -10.77 8.07
CA ARG A 75 -7.01 -9.61 8.99
C ARG A 75 -5.71 -9.37 9.79
N LYS A 76 -4.77 -10.32 9.75
CA LYS A 76 -3.45 -10.24 10.40
C LYS A 76 -2.38 -10.79 9.47
N GLY A 77 -1.17 -10.26 9.57
CA GLY A 77 -0.08 -10.67 8.71
C GLY A 77 1.26 -10.11 9.13
N ARG A 78 2.27 -10.38 8.32
CA ARG A 78 3.62 -9.85 8.47
C ARG A 78 3.78 -8.58 7.64
N ILE A 79 4.71 -7.71 8.04
CA ILE A 79 5.15 -6.59 7.21
C ILE A 79 6.29 -7.09 6.33
N CYS A 80 6.23 -6.77 5.04
CA CYS A 80 7.25 -7.13 4.07
C CYS A 80 7.75 -5.86 3.38
N LEU A 81 9.07 -5.75 3.22
CA LEU A 81 9.71 -4.76 2.37
C LEU A 81 10.15 -5.51 1.11
N GLN A 82 9.70 -5.02 -0.04
CA GLN A 82 9.95 -5.67 -1.33
C GLN A 82 10.90 -4.82 -2.17
N ASP A 83 11.84 -5.52 -2.80
CA ASP A 83 12.63 -5.05 -3.93
C ASP A 83 12.17 -5.79 -5.20
N HIS A 84 12.29 -5.14 -6.34
CA HIS A 84 12.06 -5.68 -7.68
C HIS A 84 13.25 -5.38 -8.60
N SER A 85 14.43 -5.93 -8.25
CA SER A 85 15.67 -5.93 -9.05
C SER A 85 16.45 -4.61 -9.08
N ASP A 86 16.10 -3.63 -8.27
CA ASP A 86 16.77 -2.32 -8.20
C ASP A 86 17.33 -2.08 -6.78
N THR A 87 18.36 -1.27 -6.60
CA THR A 87 18.85 -1.02 -5.24
C THR A 87 17.89 -0.10 -4.46
N VAL A 88 17.40 -0.58 -3.32
CA VAL A 88 16.50 0.15 -2.43
C VAL A 88 17.05 0.23 -1.01
N TRP A 89 16.87 1.38 -0.37
CA TRP A 89 17.26 1.60 1.03
C TRP A 89 16.05 2.00 1.88
N TYR A 90 16.02 1.51 3.11
CA TYR A 90 14.98 1.83 4.09
C TYR A 90 15.63 2.33 5.38
N ARG A 91 14.99 3.30 6.04
CA ARG A 91 15.38 3.78 7.37
C ARG A 91 14.18 4.27 8.15
N ASN A 92 14.36 4.45 9.46
CA ASN A 92 13.33 5.01 10.36
C ASN A 92 12.00 4.23 10.36
N ILE A 93 12.07 2.91 10.23
CA ILE A 93 10.88 2.03 10.25
C ILE A 93 10.34 1.96 11.68
N LYS A 94 9.12 2.45 11.88
CA LYS A 94 8.44 2.48 13.17
C LYS A 94 7.06 1.85 13.06
N ILE A 95 6.68 1.07 14.06
CA ILE A 95 5.40 0.37 14.11
C ILE A 95 4.68 0.73 15.40
N LYS A 96 3.40 1.09 15.29
CA LYS A 96 2.50 1.28 16.43
C LYS A 96 1.31 0.34 16.28
N ARG A 97 1.08 -0.53 17.27
CA ARG A 97 -0.13 -1.34 17.35
C ARG A 97 -1.33 -0.44 17.68
N LEU A 98 -2.50 -0.74 17.11
CA LEU A 98 -3.71 0.08 17.16
C LEU A 98 -4.90 -0.67 17.74
#